data_AF-A0AAD4IRD3-F1
#
_entry.id   AF-A0AAD4IRD3-F1
#
_cell.length_a   1.000
_cell.length_b   1.000
_cell.length_c   1.000
_cell.angle_alpha   90.00
_cell.angle_beta   90.00
_cell.angle_gamma   90.00
#
_symmetry.space_group_name_H-M   'P 1'
#
loop_
_entity.id
_entity.type
_entity.pdbx_description
1 polymer ?
#
loop_
_entity_poly.entity_id
_entity_poly.type
_entity_poly.pdbx_seq_one_letter_code
_entity_poly.pdbx_strand_id
1 'polypeptide(L)'
;MKTGAKFIVLYYKPAGGGGVAQTSPSHRAWVAMSVLFFIFTFPFTFFTTRDTASAARIAASATVKSKSHLPKHIFDAILHYASLNASSAGPMSPEELNTIAAVLRHCASPCNFLVFGLSHETLLWNFLNPKGRTVFVGDSTYMVAKLEEKHQ
;
A
#
# COMPACT_ATOMS: atom_id res chain seq x y z
N MET A 1 12.99 -8.59 -20.23
CA MET A 1 11.58 -8.15 -20.14
C MET A 1 11.43 -7.25 -18.93
N LYS A 2 11.04 -5.99 -19.11
CA LYS A 2 10.93 -4.98 -18.06
C LYS A 2 9.64 -5.26 -17.26
N THR A 3 9.72 -5.93 -16.11
CA THR A 3 8.58 -6.12 -15.21
C THR A 3 8.28 -4.78 -14.53
N GLY A 4 7.51 -3.93 -15.21
CA GLY A 4 6.96 -2.72 -14.62
C GLY A 4 6.01 -3.11 -13.49
N ALA A 5 6.38 -2.84 -12.25
CA ALA A 5 5.46 -2.93 -11.12
C ALA A 5 4.31 -1.94 -11.38
N LYS A 6 3.09 -2.45 -11.49
CA LYS A 6 1.89 -1.63 -11.69
C LYS A 6 1.34 -1.27 -10.31
N PHE A 7 1.27 0.02 -10.04
CA PHE A 7 0.73 0.56 -8.81
C PHE A 7 -0.70 1.04 -9.07
N ILE A 8 -1.65 0.60 -8.25
CA ILE A 8 -3.05 1.02 -8.35
C ILE A 8 -3.36 1.86 -7.11
N VAL A 9 -3.80 3.09 -7.36
CA VAL A 9 -4.13 4.10 -6.35
C VAL A 9 -5.64 4.22 -6.28
N LEU A 10 -6.23 3.91 -5.12
CA LEU A 10 -7.66 4.13 -4.86
C LEU A 10 -7.82 5.35 -3.95
N TYR A 11 -8.16 6.51 -4.51
CA TYR A 11 -8.14 7.78 -3.77
C TYR A 11 -9.51 8.15 -3.15
N TYR A 12 -9.49 8.60 -1.89
CA TYR A 12 -10.58 9.29 -1.20
C TYR A 12 -10.02 10.58 -0.57
N LYS A 13 -10.77 11.69 -0.64
CA LYS A 13 -10.31 13.06 -0.35
C LYS A 13 -10.81 13.57 1.02
N PRO A 14 -9.94 13.70 2.04
CA PRO A 14 -10.22 14.52 3.21
C PRO A 14 -9.62 15.94 3.08
N ALA A 15 -10.32 16.93 3.65
CA ALA A 15 -9.94 18.35 3.64
C ALA A 15 -8.85 18.66 4.68
N GLY A 16 -7.81 19.39 4.25
CA GLY A 16 -6.61 19.65 5.04
C GLY A 16 -6.67 20.91 5.92
N GLY A 17 -5.78 20.92 6.91
CA GLY A 17 -5.36 22.10 7.67
C GLY A 17 -3.88 21.96 8.03
N GLY A 18 -3.06 22.93 7.64
CA GLY A 18 -1.63 23.00 7.97
C GLY A 18 -1.32 24.28 8.71
N GLY A 19 -0.57 24.16 9.81
CA GLY A 19 -0.17 25.29 10.66
C GLY A 19 1.35 25.39 10.85
N VAL A 20 1.85 26.60 10.57
CA VAL A 20 2.82 27.44 11.32
C VAL A 20 4.20 26.87 11.71
N ALA A 21 5.28 27.59 11.36
CA ALA A 21 6.10 28.35 12.34
C ALA A 21 7.41 28.95 11.76
N GLN A 22 7.69 30.19 12.17
CA GLN A 22 8.94 30.94 11.99
C GLN A 22 10.09 30.35 12.83
N THR A 23 11.35 30.53 12.40
CA THR A 23 12.52 30.20 13.23
C THR A 23 13.50 31.36 13.42
N SER A 24 13.91 31.47 14.69
CA SER A 24 14.85 32.40 15.33
C SER A 24 16.34 32.02 15.08
N PRO A 25 17.34 32.83 15.50
CA PRO A 25 18.71 32.83 14.94
C PRO A 25 19.66 31.69 15.36
N SER A 26 19.20 30.65 16.08
CA SER A 26 20.00 29.47 16.47
C SER A 26 20.23 28.45 15.33
N HIS A 27 19.67 28.73 14.15
CA HIS A 27 19.61 27.82 13.00
C HIS A 27 20.98 27.46 12.40
N ARG A 28 21.98 28.34 12.48
CA ARG A 28 23.28 28.13 11.80
C ARG A 28 24.14 27.04 12.44
N ALA A 29 24.18 26.98 13.77
CA ALA A 29 24.94 25.95 14.49
C ALA A 29 24.24 24.59 14.42
N TRP A 30 22.90 24.57 14.47
CA TRP A 30 22.11 23.35 14.36
C TRP A 30 22.17 22.74 12.95
N VAL A 31 22.11 23.57 11.90
CA VAL A 31 22.29 23.12 10.52
C VAL A 31 23.67 22.51 10.30
N ALA A 32 24.73 23.10 10.85
CA ALA A 32 26.08 22.54 10.72
C ALA A 32 26.20 21.14 11.33
N MET A 33 25.62 20.91 12.52
CA MET A 33 25.60 19.59 13.16
C MET A 33 24.76 18.57 12.38
N SER A 34 23.61 18.99 11.86
CA SER A 34 22.76 18.14 11.04
C SER A 34 23.46 17.72 9.74
N VAL A 35 24.08 18.67 9.02
CA VAL A 35 24.80 18.40 7.77
C VAL A 35 25.96 17.43 7.98
N LEU A 36 26.75 17.58 9.05
CA LEU A 36 27.86 16.66 9.37
C LEU A 36 27.36 15.24 9.67
N PHE A 37 26.25 15.12 10.42
CA PHE A 37 25.64 13.83 10.72
C PHE A 37 25.13 13.13 9.45
N PHE A 38 24.49 13.87 8.54
CA PHE A 38 24.04 13.31 7.26
C PHE A 38 25.21 12.92 6.35
N ILE A 39 26.29 13.69 6.30
CA ILE A 39 27.49 13.33 5.50
C ILE A 39 28.16 12.06 6.02
N PHE A 40 28.16 11.80 7.32
CA PHE A 40 28.77 10.59 7.89
C PHE A 40 27.85 9.35 7.80
N THR A 41 26.56 9.51 8.06
CA THR A 41 25.61 8.39 8.07
C THR A 41 25.21 7.95 6.66
N PHE A 42 25.05 8.89 5.73
CA PHE A 42 24.59 8.60 4.37
C PHE A 42 25.48 7.62 3.59
N PRO A 43 26.82 7.75 3.52
CA PRO A 43 27.65 6.77 2.83
C PRO A 43 27.63 5.42 3.56
N PHE A 44 27.68 5.40 4.90
CA PHE A 44 27.66 4.17 5.68
C PHE A 44 26.37 3.37 5.46
N THR A 45 25.21 4.02 5.44
CA THR A 45 23.94 3.40 5.07
C THR A 45 23.94 2.95 3.62
N PHE A 46 24.45 3.75 2.68
CA PHE A 46 24.45 3.41 1.26
C PHE A 46 25.31 2.17 0.95
N PHE A 47 26.47 2.03 1.59
CA PHE A 47 27.33 0.85 1.45
C PHE A 47 26.68 -0.38 2.11
N THR A 48 26.16 -0.26 3.33
CA THR A 48 25.55 -1.39 4.06
C THR A 48 24.24 -1.88 3.43
N THR A 49 23.47 -0.98 2.79
CA THR A 49 22.24 -1.33 2.06
C THR A 49 22.52 -2.02 0.71
N ARG A 50 23.66 -1.78 0.06
CA ARG A 50 23.98 -2.44 -1.22
C ARG A 50 24.24 -3.94 -1.05
N ASP A 51 24.91 -4.35 0.02
CA ASP A 51 25.24 -5.75 0.24
C ASP A 51 24.02 -6.58 0.67
N THR A 52 23.16 -6.02 1.54
CA THR A 52 21.88 -6.65 1.93
C THR A 52 20.87 -6.70 0.78
N ALA A 53 20.79 -5.66 -0.05
CA ALA A 53 19.92 -5.67 -1.23
C ALA A 53 20.39 -6.66 -2.32
N SER A 54 21.68 -7.01 -2.36
CA SER A 54 22.23 -7.97 -3.31
C SER A 54 21.95 -9.41 -2.88
N ALA A 55 22.10 -9.72 -1.59
CA ALA A 55 21.73 -11.02 -1.02
C ALA A 55 20.21 -11.29 -1.13
N ALA A 56 19.36 -10.27 -0.90
CA ALA A 56 17.91 -10.38 -1.05
C ALA A 56 17.46 -10.63 -2.51
N ARG A 57 18.19 -10.08 -3.49
CA ARG A 57 17.87 -10.28 -4.93
C ARG A 57 18.23 -11.67 -5.43
N ILE A 58 19.29 -12.29 -4.90
CA ILE A 58 19.69 -13.65 -5.29
C ILE A 58 18.72 -14.68 -4.69
N ALA A 59 18.30 -14.51 -3.43
CA ALA A 59 17.27 -15.36 -2.81
C ALA A 59 15.90 -15.24 -3.51
N ALA A 60 15.55 -14.05 -4.02
CA ALA A 60 14.29 -13.82 -4.75
C ALA A 60 14.26 -14.39 -6.18
N SER A 61 15.42 -14.71 -6.77
CA SER A 61 15.52 -15.24 -8.14
C SER A 61 15.34 -16.78 -8.21
N ALA A 62 15.55 -17.48 -7.10
CA ALA A 62 15.43 -18.95 -7.05
C ALA A 62 13.98 -19.45 -6.97
N THR A 63 13.00 -18.58 -6.69
CA THR A 63 11.58 -18.96 -6.80
C THR A 63 11.05 -18.50 -8.15
N VAL A 64 11.16 -19.38 -9.15
CA VAL A 64 10.26 -19.39 -10.31
C VAL A 64 8.84 -19.60 -9.76
N LYS A 65 8.23 -18.53 -9.25
CA LYS A 65 6.88 -18.54 -8.70
C LYS A 65 5.95 -18.58 -9.89
N SER A 66 5.41 -19.76 -10.15
CA SER A 66 4.22 -20.00 -10.97
C SER A 66 3.25 -18.83 -10.79
N LYS A 67 2.79 -18.24 -11.91
CA LYS A 67 1.79 -17.17 -11.93
C LYS A 67 0.53 -17.63 -11.19
N SER A 68 0.50 -17.44 -9.88
CA SER A 68 -0.64 -17.83 -9.06
C SER A 68 -1.61 -16.66 -9.07
N HIS A 69 -2.38 -16.60 -10.14
CA HIS A 69 -3.59 -15.80 -10.15
C HIS A 69 -4.61 -16.48 -9.21
N LEU A 70 -5.37 -15.68 -8.45
CA LEU A 70 -6.53 -16.20 -7.74
C LEU A 70 -7.45 -16.88 -8.77
N PRO A 71 -7.90 -18.14 -8.60
CA PRO A 71 -8.77 -18.77 -9.59
C PRO A 71 -9.97 -17.87 -9.92
N LYS A 72 -10.30 -17.71 -11.21
CA LYS A 72 -11.31 -16.74 -11.66
C LYS A 72 -12.65 -16.88 -10.93
N HIS A 73 -13.09 -18.11 -10.71
CA HIS A 73 -14.33 -18.41 -9.99
C HIS A 73 -14.34 -17.89 -8.54
N ILE A 74 -13.19 -17.93 -7.85
CA ILE A 74 -13.08 -17.40 -6.48
C ILE A 74 -13.14 -15.88 -6.51
N PHE A 75 -12.43 -15.25 -7.45
CA PHE A 75 -12.48 -13.80 -7.63
C PHE A 75 -13.91 -13.31 -7.92
N ASP A 76 -14.61 -13.98 -8.83
CA ASP A 76 -15.97 -13.62 -9.23
C ASP A 76 -16.97 -13.87 -8.07
N ALA A 77 -16.80 -14.95 -7.30
CA ALA A 77 -17.64 -15.22 -6.13
C ALA A 77 -17.44 -14.16 -5.04
N ILE A 78 -16.20 -13.78 -4.72
CA ILE A 78 -15.91 -12.73 -3.74
C ILE A 78 -16.57 -11.41 -4.18
N LEU A 79 -16.44 -11.05 -5.45
CA LEU A 79 -17.05 -9.83 -5.99
C LEU A 79 -18.58 -9.89 -5.95
N HIS A 80 -19.17 -11.04 -6.29
CA HIS A 80 -20.62 -11.25 -6.23
C HIS A 80 -21.16 -11.07 -4.81
N TYR A 81 -20.56 -11.74 -3.82
CA TYR A 81 -20.97 -11.60 -2.42
C TYR A 81 -20.71 -10.19 -1.85
N ALA A 82 -19.62 -9.53 -2.25
CA ALA A 82 -19.35 -8.15 -1.87
C ALA A 82 -20.44 -7.21 -2.40
N SER A 83 -20.85 -7.38 -3.67
CA SER A 83 -21.88 -6.55 -4.31
C SER A 83 -23.26 -6.72 -3.68
N LEU A 84 -23.60 -7.91 -3.17
CA LEU A 84 -24.88 -8.18 -2.50
C LEU A 84 -24.98 -7.51 -1.13
N ASN A 85 -23.87 -7.40 -0.41
CA ASN A 85 -23.84 -6.81 0.93
C ASN A 85 -23.63 -5.28 0.92
N ALA A 86 -23.42 -4.68 -0.25
CA ALA A 86 -23.22 -3.23 -0.41
C ALA A 86 -24.45 -2.40 0.05
N SER A 87 -25.63 -3.02 0.09
CA SER A 87 -26.92 -2.34 0.33
C SER A 87 -27.22 -1.98 1.78
N SER A 88 -26.46 -2.46 2.78
CA SER A 88 -26.85 -2.35 4.20
C SER A 88 -26.07 -1.30 5.00
N ALA A 89 -24.93 -0.79 4.53
CA ALA A 89 -24.13 0.19 5.27
C ALA A 89 -23.32 1.20 4.43
N GLY A 90 -23.35 1.11 3.08
CA GLY A 90 -22.65 1.98 2.12
C GLY A 90 -21.12 1.93 2.19
N PRO A 91 -20.44 1.20 1.28
CA PRO A 91 -19.74 1.86 0.16
C PRO A 91 -19.70 1.06 -1.17
N MET A 92 -19.37 1.79 -2.25
CA MET A 92 -19.19 1.43 -3.68
C MET A 92 -20.35 0.70 -4.38
N SER A 93 -20.81 1.25 -5.52
CA SER A 93 -21.86 0.61 -6.32
C SER A 93 -21.36 -0.69 -6.96
N PRO A 94 -22.26 -1.65 -7.28
CA PRO A 94 -21.88 -2.84 -8.04
C PRO A 94 -21.21 -2.51 -9.38
N GLU A 95 -21.56 -1.39 -10.04
CA GLU A 95 -20.90 -0.96 -11.28
C GLU A 95 -19.47 -0.50 -11.04
N GLU A 96 -19.23 0.27 -9.97
CA GLU A 96 -17.91 0.75 -9.58
C GLU A 96 -16.99 -0.43 -9.19
N LEU A 97 -17.52 -1.38 -8.40
CA LEU A 97 -16.83 -2.61 -8.04
C LEU A 97 -16.44 -3.43 -9.28
N ASN A 98 -17.35 -3.56 -10.25
CA ASN A 98 -17.08 -4.27 -11.50
C ASN A 98 -16.01 -3.56 -12.34
N THR A 99 -15.99 -2.23 -12.33
CA THR A 99 -14.97 -1.44 -13.02
C THR A 99 -13.58 -1.67 -12.42
N ILE A 100 -13.46 -1.61 -11.09
CA ILE A 100 -12.20 -1.93 -10.42
C ILE A 100 -11.81 -3.38 -10.67
N ALA A 101 -12.74 -4.31 -10.57
CA ALA A 101 -12.51 -5.73 -10.83
C ALA A 101 -11.99 -5.99 -12.25
N ALA A 102 -12.50 -5.29 -13.26
CA ALA A 102 -11.98 -5.38 -14.63
C ALA A 102 -10.50 -4.95 -14.70
N VAL A 103 -10.12 -3.86 -14.04
CA VAL A 103 -8.72 -3.41 -13.95
C VAL A 103 -7.85 -4.44 -13.21
N LEU A 104 -8.34 -4.97 -12.10
CA LEU A 104 -7.63 -5.96 -11.29
C LEU A 104 -7.37 -7.26 -12.06
N ARG A 105 -8.32 -7.71 -12.90
CA ARG A 105 -8.12 -8.88 -13.79
C ARG A 105 -6.98 -8.70 -14.79
N HIS A 106 -6.64 -7.46 -15.14
CA HIS A 106 -5.50 -7.15 -16.03
C HIS A 106 -4.18 -6.91 -15.27
N CYS A 107 -4.20 -6.96 -13.95
CA CYS A 107 -3.01 -6.80 -13.13
C CYS A 107 -2.23 -8.14 -13.05
N ALA A 108 -0.94 -8.09 -13.37
CA ALA A 108 -0.07 -9.26 -13.31
C ALA A 108 0.44 -9.47 -11.88
N SER A 109 0.15 -10.62 -11.28
CA SER A 109 0.62 -10.96 -9.93
C SER A 109 2.16 -11.03 -9.87
N PRO A 110 2.80 -10.43 -8.85
CA PRO A 110 2.20 -9.77 -7.68
C PRO A 110 1.75 -8.33 -7.97
N CYS A 111 0.53 -7.97 -7.53
CA CYS A 111 -0.03 -6.63 -7.64
C CYS A 111 0.11 -5.88 -6.31
N ASN A 112 0.39 -4.58 -6.34
CA ASN A 112 0.45 -3.78 -5.11
C ASN A 112 -0.72 -2.81 -5.10
N PHE A 113 -1.52 -2.86 -4.03
CA PHE A 113 -2.67 -2.00 -3.83
C PHE A 113 -2.31 -0.92 -2.81
N LEU A 114 -2.64 0.32 -3.14
CA LEU A 114 -2.71 1.41 -2.17
C LEU A 114 -4.16 1.88 -2.10
N VAL A 115 -4.77 1.69 -0.94
CA VAL A 115 -6.17 2.01 -0.68
C VAL A 115 -6.23 3.16 0.32
N PHE A 116 -6.89 4.25 -0.06
CA PHE A 116 -7.16 5.37 0.84
C PHE A 116 -8.54 5.24 1.45
N GLY A 117 -8.62 5.44 2.77
CA GLY A 117 -9.81 5.23 3.57
C GLY A 117 -9.91 3.81 4.10
N LEU A 118 -10.43 3.69 5.32
CA LEU A 118 -10.78 2.41 5.95
C LEU A 118 -12.29 2.25 5.87
N SER A 119 -12.74 1.30 5.05
CA SER A 119 -14.15 0.98 4.87
C SER A 119 -14.41 -0.51 5.09
N HIS A 120 -15.66 -0.94 4.93
CA HIS A 120 -16.01 -2.37 4.95
C HIS A 120 -15.31 -3.17 3.83
N GLU A 121 -14.87 -2.50 2.76
CA GLU A 121 -14.19 -3.12 1.63
C GLU A 121 -12.70 -3.36 1.88
N THR A 122 -12.16 -2.89 3.01
CA THR A 122 -10.75 -3.14 3.39
C THR A 122 -10.40 -4.63 3.30
N LEU A 123 -11.29 -5.49 3.82
CA LEU A 123 -11.10 -6.94 3.75
C LEU A 123 -11.20 -7.46 2.31
N LEU A 124 -12.13 -6.93 1.51
CA LEU A 124 -12.27 -7.26 0.09
C LEU A 124 -10.95 -7.00 -0.65
N TRP A 125 -10.37 -5.81 -0.51
CA TRP A 125 -9.10 -5.44 -1.15
C TRP A 125 -7.93 -6.30 -0.69
N ASN A 126 -7.93 -6.74 0.57
CA ASN A 126 -6.93 -7.66 1.09
C ASN A 126 -7.08 -9.07 0.48
N PHE A 127 -8.30 -9.60 0.40
CA PHE A 127 -8.59 -10.93 -0.14
C PHE A 127 -8.34 -11.04 -1.64
N LEU A 128 -8.59 -9.98 -2.41
CA LEU A 128 -8.35 -9.96 -3.86
C LEU A 128 -6.85 -9.97 -4.22
N ASN A 129 -5.95 -9.77 -3.24
CA ASN A 129 -4.50 -9.70 -3.46
C ASN A 129 -3.68 -10.71 -2.63
N PRO A 130 -3.95 -12.03 -2.72
CA PRO A 130 -3.43 -13.05 -1.79
C PRO A 130 -1.90 -13.23 -1.80
N LYS A 131 -1.19 -12.67 -2.78
CA LYS A 131 0.29 -12.73 -2.87
C LYS A 131 0.96 -11.39 -3.13
N GLY A 132 0.17 -10.32 -3.18
CA GLY A 132 0.68 -8.97 -3.36
C GLY A 132 0.68 -8.19 -2.04
N ARG A 133 1.10 -6.93 -2.10
CA ARG A 133 1.08 -6.04 -0.93
C ARG A 133 -0.10 -5.09 -1.03
N THR A 134 -0.94 -5.09 -0.02
CA THR A 134 -2.03 -4.11 0.12
C THR A 134 -1.70 -3.19 1.29
N VAL A 135 -1.64 -1.89 1.02
CA VAL A 135 -1.39 -0.84 2.02
C VAL A 135 -2.65 -0.01 2.14
N PHE A 136 -3.13 0.16 3.37
CA PHE A 136 -4.28 0.98 3.69
C PHE A 136 -3.83 2.29 4.35
N VAL A 137 -4.42 3.40 3.93
CA VAL A 137 -4.16 4.73 4.50
C VAL A 137 -5.45 5.26 5.10
N GLY A 138 -5.54 5.25 6.42
CA GLY A 138 -6.64 5.85 7.17
C GLY A 138 -6.39 7.32 7.51
N ASP A 139 -7.46 8.04 7.83
CA ASP A 139 -7.46 9.42 8.31
C ASP A 139 -7.34 9.52 9.85
N SER A 140 -7.79 8.49 10.58
CA SER A 140 -7.81 8.44 12.04
C SER A 140 -7.04 7.24 12.59
N THR A 141 -6.12 7.50 13.52
CA THR A 141 -5.38 6.45 14.24
C THR A 141 -6.28 5.53 15.07
N TYR A 142 -7.40 6.05 15.58
CA TYR A 142 -8.39 5.26 16.33
C TYR A 142 -9.06 4.21 15.42
N MET A 143 -9.43 4.59 14.20
CA MET A 143 -10.05 3.64 13.26
C MET A 143 -9.07 2.57 12.79
N VAL A 144 -7.80 2.95 12.59
CA VAL A 144 -6.72 2.00 12.27
C VAL A 144 -6.55 0.99 13.41
N ALA A 145 -6.36 1.47 14.64
CA ALA A 145 -6.16 0.59 15.80
C ALA A 145 -7.36 -0.35 16.04
N LYS A 146 -8.58 0.17 15.93
CA LYS A 146 -9.81 -0.65 16.08
C LYS A 146 -9.94 -1.72 14.99
N LEU A 147 -9.55 -1.41 13.76
CA LEU A 147 -9.56 -2.36 12.66
C LEU A 147 -8.49 -3.44 12.86
N GLU A 148 -7.29 -3.06 13.31
CA GLU A 148 -6.21 -3.98 13.68
C GLU A 148 -6.64 -4.92 14.80
N GLU A 149 -7.24 -4.41 15.88
CA GLU A 149 -7.77 -5.21 16.99
C GLU A 149 -8.79 -6.26 16.52
N LYS A 150 -9.65 -5.92 15.55
CA LYS A 150 -10.69 -6.82 15.05
C LYS A 150 -10.16 -7.93 14.15
N HIS A 151 -8.97 -7.76 13.56
CA HIS A 151 -8.46 -8.59 12.48
C HIS A 151 -7.02 -9.11 12.67
N GLN A 152 -6.39 -8.84 13.82
CA GLN A 152 -5.18 -9.52 14.32
C GLN A 152 -5.51 -10.87 14.95
#